data_AF-A0A425DHZ4-F1
#
_entry.id   AF-A0A425DHZ4-F1
#
_cell.length_a   1.000
_cell.length_b   1.000
_cell.length_c   1.000
_cell.angle_alpha   90.00
_cell.angle_beta   90.00
_cell.angle_gamma   90.00
#
_symmetry.space_group_name_H-M   'P 1'
#
loop_
_entity.id
_entity.type
_entity.pdbx_description
1 polymer ?
#
loop_
_entity_poly.entity_id
_entity_poly.type
_entity_poly.pdbx_seq_one_letter_code
_entity_poly.pdbx_strand_id
1 'polypeptide(L)'
;YELYHADVKAKMTLDNSIALLTAFCHTLPGIKIYDNRPLYVIKRHLVGRHHDSQKRFRSTSTTTSNNYDDDDADNHRKFLYSASLKLPSMLRVKHVLLTPKVVSAKQAKCMAAYKAVELLLKRGFLDRSFKSKLLVNRNFIPQESVDEDMELETQNSYDIPAATAVEMGLAPIKSKFTQDTDQAVMYLYGLGGMPYGILCTEPLYGGKTNGSWRFELKTSHVMTPAVQSVHMSTHPKQVTLPRAELVLALQFHVMLMRLICYGVDAAANHRDDDVEAAFSSKNDKGYIVVPVLLGGDEERVDIDWAVLHNLMQTALLRPAWPLPTTPHGLAIDEWIFVSNRRRDVAYVVQGITPVLVGDVARRVVANNQYWSYTIQRAKSAPGVPILGRWYTKDALLKSTPEQPLVHGIEIPAAVPLIRYVLEQGTSPLEYGHLKERLLIPDQTSILSLRKSQYFEAIRLLPLLFEFERKCQLSTLMFAVGRDIHVKYLEQATTKPAYERLEMLGDCFLKLESTWWLYQNRPDVKSEGTLSMLRGDMIRNDRLCKLSMDKMLHHYMIYPADFEQRPFRTWIPSCMGRTPDAVIAHLKWIADVLESTCGAYIEGAGEVAGRAVLEYVACSVENLPIF
;
A
#
# COMPACT_ATOMS: atom_id res chain seq x y z
N TYR A 1 -23.33 -4.30 33.49
CA TYR A 1 -24.32 -4.93 32.59
C TYR A 1 -24.58 -6.33 33.12
N GLU A 2 -25.54 -6.46 34.04
CA GLU A 2 -25.96 -7.74 34.62
C GLU A 2 -27.46 -7.69 34.91
N LEU A 3 -28.20 -8.74 34.53
CA LEU A 3 -29.62 -8.91 34.83
C LEU A 3 -29.82 -10.30 35.43
N TYR A 4 -30.41 -10.38 36.62
CA TYR A 4 -30.63 -11.63 37.34
C TYR A 4 -32.09 -11.80 37.76
N HIS A 5 -32.69 -12.92 37.40
CA HIS A 5 -34.04 -13.33 37.80
C HIS A 5 -33.95 -14.43 38.86
N ALA A 6 -34.09 -14.03 40.13
CA ALA A 6 -33.91 -14.92 41.28
C ALA A 6 -34.90 -16.09 41.33
N ASP A 7 -36.11 -15.89 40.81
CA ASP A 7 -37.20 -16.86 40.77
C ASP A 7 -36.89 -18.08 39.88
N VAL A 8 -36.19 -17.87 38.77
CA VAL A 8 -35.80 -18.91 37.80
C VAL A 8 -34.30 -19.19 37.79
N LYS A 9 -33.55 -18.56 38.71
CA LYS A 9 -32.08 -18.64 38.81
C LYS A 9 -31.37 -18.38 37.47
N ALA A 10 -31.90 -17.46 36.65
CA ALA A 10 -31.36 -17.14 35.33
C ALA A 10 -30.58 -15.83 35.38
N LYS A 11 -29.38 -15.81 34.78
CA LYS A 11 -28.46 -14.66 34.77
C LYS A 11 -28.02 -14.31 33.35
N MET A 12 -28.15 -13.03 32.98
CA MET A 12 -27.60 -12.45 31.75
C MET A 12 -26.46 -11.49 32.10
N THR A 13 -25.30 -11.71 31.49
CA THR A 13 -24.09 -10.88 31.58
C THR A 13 -23.65 -10.45 30.18
N LEU A 14 -22.58 -9.66 30.06
CA LEU A 14 -21.99 -9.36 28.75
C LEU A 14 -21.46 -10.60 28.05
N ASP A 15 -20.88 -11.54 28.79
CA ASP A 15 -20.20 -12.72 28.22
C ASP A 15 -21.17 -13.71 27.56
N ASN A 16 -22.39 -13.84 28.08
CA ASN A 16 -23.40 -14.75 27.52
C ASN A 16 -24.46 -14.04 26.66
N SER A 17 -24.44 -12.70 26.58
CA SER A 17 -25.46 -11.92 25.87
C SER A 17 -25.57 -12.22 24.38
N ILE A 18 -24.44 -12.51 23.71
CA ILE A 18 -24.40 -12.87 22.29
C ILE A 18 -25.06 -14.25 22.11
N ALA A 19 -24.61 -15.26 22.85
CA ALA A 19 -25.16 -16.61 22.78
C ALA A 19 -26.68 -16.64 23.03
N LEU A 20 -27.18 -15.86 24.00
CA LEU A 20 -28.62 -15.75 24.27
C LEU A 20 -29.39 -15.11 23.10
N LEU A 21 -28.84 -14.07 22.46
CA LEU A 21 -29.46 -13.44 21.30
C LEU A 21 -29.48 -14.38 20.09
N THR A 22 -28.35 -15.05 19.82
CA THR A 22 -28.19 -16.01 18.72
C THR A 22 -29.15 -17.19 18.89
N ALA A 23 -29.24 -17.75 20.10
CA ALA A 23 -30.20 -18.80 20.42
C ALA A 23 -31.66 -18.37 20.18
N PHE A 24 -32.02 -17.13 20.51
CA PHE A 24 -33.35 -16.61 20.17
C PHE A 24 -33.57 -16.49 18.66
N CYS A 25 -32.60 -15.93 17.94
CA CYS A 25 -32.67 -15.77 16.48
C CYS A 25 -32.86 -17.11 15.75
N HIS A 26 -32.27 -18.20 16.24
CA HIS A 26 -32.47 -19.55 15.70
C HIS A 26 -33.91 -20.06 15.85
N THR A 27 -34.69 -19.51 16.76
CA THR A 27 -36.11 -19.87 16.95
C THR A 27 -37.08 -19.12 16.02
N LEU A 28 -36.58 -18.18 15.22
CA LEU A 28 -37.42 -17.39 14.33
C LEU A 28 -37.95 -18.25 13.16
N PRO A 29 -39.25 -18.21 12.86
CA PRO A 29 -39.82 -18.95 11.74
C PRO A 29 -39.34 -18.36 10.40
N GLY A 30 -38.73 -19.17 9.53
CA GLY A 30 -38.25 -18.69 8.22
C GLY A 30 -38.00 -19.79 7.19
N ILE A 31 -38.06 -19.38 5.92
CA ILE A 31 -37.54 -20.14 4.78
C ILE A 31 -36.00 -20.12 4.85
N LYS A 32 -35.29 -21.19 4.47
CA LYS A 32 -33.81 -21.36 4.50
C LYS A 32 -32.94 -20.19 3.97
N ILE A 33 -33.52 -19.21 3.29
CA ILE A 33 -32.84 -18.05 2.68
C ILE A 33 -33.02 -16.73 3.44
N TYR A 34 -33.89 -16.65 4.45
CA TYR A 34 -33.97 -15.45 5.28
C TYR A 34 -32.83 -15.41 6.29
N ASP A 35 -32.06 -14.31 6.28
CA ASP A 35 -31.10 -14.08 7.35
C ASP A 35 -31.79 -13.76 8.67
N ASN A 36 -31.93 -14.79 9.51
CA ASN A 36 -32.46 -14.64 10.86
C ASN A 36 -31.40 -14.14 11.85
N ARG A 37 -30.16 -13.92 11.41
CA ARG A 37 -29.05 -13.56 12.30
C ARG A 37 -29.08 -12.07 12.67
N PRO A 38 -28.63 -11.71 13.87
CA PRO A 38 -28.45 -10.32 14.26
C PRO A 38 -27.30 -9.69 13.47
N LEU A 39 -27.50 -8.48 12.93
CA LEU A 39 -26.48 -7.75 12.19
C LEU A 39 -25.76 -6.75 13.09
N TYR A 40 -24.46 -6.98 13.31
CA TYR A 40 -23.59 -6.06 14.04
C TYR A 40 -22.79 -5.17 13.07
N VAL A 41 -22.82 -3.87 13.32
CA VAL A 41 -21.91 -2.90 12.69
C VAL A 41 -21.07 -2.24 13.76
N ILE A 42 -19.77 -2.52 13.77
CA ILE A 42 -18.80 -1.94 14.68
C ILE A 42 -18.27 -0.63 14.10
N LYS A 43 -18.51 0.48 14.79
CA LYS A 43 -17.93 1.77 14.43
C LYS A 43 -16.61 1.97 15.15
N ARG A 44 -15.53 2.09 14.37
CA ARG A 44 -14.20 2.54 14.79
C ARG A 44 -14.16 4.06 14.82
N HIS A 45 -13.66 4.62 15.92
CA HIS A 45 -13.47 6.05 16.14
C HIS A 45 -12.00 6.30 16.43
N LEU A 46 -11.30 6.97 15.53
CA LEU A 46 -9.92 7.36 15.76
C LEU A 46 -9.85 8.40 16.88
N VAL A 47 -9.05 8.13 17.92
CA VAL A 47 -8.78 9.09 18.99
C VAL A 47 -7.69 10.02 18.49
N GLY A 48 -8.04 11.28 18.23
CA GLY A 48 -7.07 12.28 17.79
C GLY A 48 -5.92 12.40 18.80
N ARG A 49 -4.67 12.39 18.32
CA ARG A 49 -3.58 12.99 19.10
C ARG A 49 -3.96 14.44 19.33
N HIS A 50 -3.88 14.92 20.57
CA HIS A 50 -3.78 16.35 20.81
C HIS A 50 -2.71 16.90 19.85
N HIS A 51 -3.09 17.91 19.08
CA HIS A 51 -2.21 18.60 18.15
C HIS A 51 -1.19 19.39 19.00
N ASP A 52 -0.12 18.75 19.45
CA ASP A 52 1.09 19.47 19.80
C ASP A 52 1.71 19.95 18.49
N SER A 53 1.41 21.20 18.18
CA SER A 53 2.10 22.03 17.22
C SER A 53 3.54 22.30 17.70
N GLN A 54 4.38 21.25 17.72
CA GLN A 54 5.83 21.41 17.84
C GLN A 54 6.58 20.56 16.82
N LYS A 55 7.11 21.29 15.84
CA LYS A 55 8.40 21.10 15.15
C LYS A 55 8.74 19.69 14.66
N ARG A 56 8.77 19.57 13.32
CA ARG A 56 9.73 18.79 12.51
C ARG A 56 10.54 17.76 13.30
N PHE A 57 10.18 16.49 13.11
CA PHE A 57 11.01 15.35 13.49
C PHE A 57 12.41 15.49 12.87
N ARG A 58 13.37 15.95 13.69
CA ARG A 58 14.76 15.51 13.64
C ARG A 58 14.79 14.25 14.50
N SER A 59 14.84 13.07 13.87
CA SER A 59 15.34 11.90 14.56
C SER A 59 16.86 11.97 14.51
N THR A 60 17.48 12.48 15.57
CA THR A 60 18.81 12.04 15.96
C THR A 60 18.68 10.57 16.38
N SER A 61 19.06 9.65 15.49
CA SER A 61 19.23 8.25 15.83
C SER A 61 20.41 8.13 16.77
N THR A 62 20.11 7.80 18.03
CA THR A 62 21.10 7.24 18.94
C THR A 62 21.06 5.73 18.70
N THR A 63 22.23 5.17 18.42
CA THR A 63 22.51 3.77 18.12
C THR A 63 21.82 2.84 19.10
N THR A 64 20.75 2.18 18.67
CA THR A 64 20.17 0.99 19.32
C THR A 64 19.68 0.08 18.20
N SER A 65 20.01 -1.20 18.30
CA SER A 65 19.75 -2.27 17.33
C SER A 65 18.35 -2.16 16.69
N ASN A 66 18.30 -1.81 15.40
CA ASN A 66 17.07 -1.72 14.62
C ASN A 66 16.59 -3.12 14.22
N ASN A 67 15.99 -3.86 15.16
CA ASN A 67 15.15 -4.99 14.78
C ASN A 67 13.84 -4.42 14.21
N TYR A 68 13.68 -4.46 12.89
CA TYR A 68 12.44 -4.09 12.20
C TYR A 68 11.37 -5.20 12.24
N ASP A 69 11.67 -6.32 12.92
CA ASP A 69 10.77 -7.48 13.10
C ASP A 69 9.75 -7.32 14.25
N ASP A 70 9.53 -6.10 14.74
CA ASP A 70 8.43 -5.82 15.66
C ASP A 70 7.12 -5.72 14.85
N ASP A 71 6.51 -6.89 14.62
CA ASP A 71 5.19 -7.08 13.99
C ASP A 71 4.03 -6.35 14.72
N ASP A 72 4.34 -5.63 15.81
CA ASP A 72 3.44 -4.88 16.70
C ASP A 72 3.34 -3.37 16.38
N ALA A 73 3.81 -2.89 15.23
CA ALA A 73 3.63 -1.49 14.81
C ALA A 73 2.17 -1.08 14.51
N ASP A 74 1.18 -1.93 14.78
CA ASP A 74 -0.25 -1.59 14.80
C ASP A 74 -0.61 -0.59 15.94
N ASN A 75 0.34 -0.31 16.85
CA ASN A 75 0.06 0.29 18.16
C ASN A 75 0.21 1.83 18.28
N HIS A 76 0.02 2.60 17.21
CA HIS A 76 0.05 4.08 17.28
C HIS A 76 -1.26 4.79 16.97
N ARG A 77 -2.29 4.07 16.52
CA ARG A 77 -3.65 4.60 16.33
C ARG A 77 -4.56 4.08 17.43
N LYS A 78 -4.80 4.89 18.48
CA LYS A 78 -5.78 4.54 19.51
C LYS A 78 -7.19 4.66 18.94
N PHE A 79 -7.94 3.58 18.95
CA PHE A 79 -9.35 3.57 18.54
C PHE A 79 -10.27 3.38 19.74
N LEU A 80 -11.42 4.04 19.70
CA LEU A 80 -12.60 3.66 20.47
C LEU A 80 -13.62 3.00 19.55
N TYR A 81 -14.43 2.11 20.09
CA TYR A 81 -15.38 1.28 19.36
C TYR A 81 -16.79 1.48 19.90
N SER A 82 -17.78 1.57 19.02
CA SER A 82 -19.20 1.51 19.39
C SER A 82 -19.91 0.56 18.44
N ALA A 83 -20.83 -0.26 18.91
CA ALA A 83 -21.60 -1.16 18.09
C ALA A 83 -22.99 -0.59 17.81
N SER A 84 -23.47 -0.83 16.59
CA SER A 84 -24.88 -0.70 16.25
C SER A 84 -25.43 -2.06 15.82
N LEU A 85 -26.57 -2.45 16.39
CA LEU A 85 -27.18 -3.75 16.14
C LEU A 85 -28.58 -3.59 15.53
N LYS A 86 -28.81 -4.27 14.41
CA LYS A 86 -30.12 -4.36 13.77
C LYS A 86 -30.67 -5.77 13.98
N LEU A 87 -31.87 -5.83 14.56
CA LEU A 87 -32.60 -7.09 14.76
C LEU A 87 -33.30 -7.52 13.46
N PRO A 88 -33.57 -8.84 13.28
CA PRO A 88 -34.30 -9.37 12.14
C PRO A 88 -35.60 -8.59 11.85
N SER A 89 -35.82 -8.26 10.58
CA SER A 89 -36.93 -7.40 10.13
C SER A 89 -38.31 -7.92 10.55
N MET A 90 -38.46 -9.25 10.68
CA MET A 90 -39.67 -9.94 11.12
C MET A 90 -40.13 -9.53 12.54
N LEU A 91 -39.20 -9.11 13.41
CA LEU A 91 -39.52 -8.65 14.77
C LEU A 91 -40.18 -7.27 14.78
N ARG A 92 -40.28 -6.60 13.63
CA ARG A 92 -40.83 -5.24 13.46
C ARG A 92 -40.20 -4.23 14.42
N VAL A 93 -38.93 -4.43 14.76
CA VAL A 93 -38.12 -3.48 15.54
C VAL A 93 -37.46 -2.52 14.55
N LYS A 94 -38.01 -1.32 14.39
CA LYS A 94 -37.48 -0.33 13.42
C LYS A 94 -36.21 0.38 13.89
N HIS A 95 -35.97 0.47 15.20
CA HIS A 95 -34.83 1.21 15.75
C HIS A 95 -33.57 0.35 15.85
N VAL A 96 -32.44 0.93 15.41
CA VAL A 96 -31.11 0.33 15.57
C VAL A 96 -30.62 0.55 17.00
N LEU A 97 -30.14 -0.50 17.64
CA LEU A 97 -29.60 -0.44 19.01
C LEU A 97 -28.18 0.10 18.97
N LEU A 98 -27.89 1.17 19.72
CA LEU A 98 -26.58 1.83 19.75
C LEU A 98 -25.89 1.66 21.11
N THR A 99 -24.57 1.44 21.11
CA THR A 99 -23.74 1.40 22.32
C THR A 99 -22.90 2.67 22.49
N PRO A 100 -22.49 3.02 23.72
CA PRO A 100 -21.44 4.01 23.93
C PRO A 100 -20.10 3.57 23.33
N LYS A 101 -19.16 4.52 23.25
CA LYS A 101 -17.78 4.29 22.83
C LYS A 101 -17.01 3.59 23.95
N VAL A 102 -16.33 2.49 23.64
CA VAL A 102 -15.52 1.67 24.56
C VAL A 102 -14.19 1.31 23.92
N VAL A 103 -13.25 0.78 24.70
CA VAL A 103 -11.87 0.51 24.24
C VAL A 103 -11.73 -0.76 23.41
N SER A 104 -12.74 -1.64 23.40
CA SER A 104 -12.69 -2.93 22.71
C SER A 104 -13.92 -3.16 21.83
N ALA A 105 -13.70 -3.62 20.60
CA ALA A 105 -14.76 -4.02 19.67
C ALA A 105 -15.64 -5.14 20.27
N LYS A 106 -15.02 -6.15 20.91
CA LYS A 106 -15.72 -7.25 21.58
C LYS A 106 -16.66 -6.72 22.68
N GLN A 107 -16.17 -5.78 23.49
CA GLN A 107 -16.98 -5.17 24.54
C GLN A 107 -18.18 -4.41 23.96
N ALA A 108 -17.96 -3.62 22.90
CA ALA A 108 -19.04 -2.90 22.22
C ALA A 108 -20.11 -3.87 21.69
N LYS A 109 -19.67 -4.99 21.08
CA LYS A 109 -20.56 -6.03 20.55
C LYS A 109 -21.41 -6.68 21.64
N CYS A 110 -20.79 -7.16 22.73
CA CYS A 110 -21.51 -7.74 23.88
C CYS A 110 -22.54 -6.75 24.45
N MET A 111 -22.19 -5.47 24.56
CA MET A 111 -23.11 -4.44 25.05
C MET A 111 -24.32 -4.24 24.12
N ALA A 112 -24.15 -4.37 22.81
CA ALA A 112 -25.25 -4.29 21.86
C ALA A 112 -26.17 -5.52 21.98
N ALA A 113 -25.59 -6.71 22.09
CA ALA A 113 -26.32 -7.97 22.28
C ALA A 113 -27.14 -7.93 23.57
N TYR A 114 -26.55 -7.47 24.68
CA TYR A 114 -27.22 -7.33 25.96
C TYR A 114 -28.46 -6.42 25.86
N LYS A 115 -28.32 -5.24 25.22
CA LYS A 115 -29.45 -4.32 25.00
C LYS A 115 -30.55 -4.95 24.14
N ALA A 116 -30.20 -5.84 23.23
CA ALA A 116 -31.15 -6.54 22.37
C ALA A 116 -31.95 -7.59 23.13
N VAL A 117 -31.28 -8.43 23.92
CA VAL A 117 -31.94 -9.43 24.77
C VAL A 117 -32.86 -8.74 25.79
N GLU A 118 -32.41 -7.63 26.37
CA GLU A 118 -33.23 -6.79 27.25
C GLU A 118 -34.49 -6.25 26.54
N LEU A 119 -34.36 -5.80 25.28
CA LEU A 119 -35.48 -5.33 24.48
C LEU A 119 -36.46 -6.48 24.13
N LEU A 120 -35.94 -7.66 23.79
CA LEU A 120 -36.75 -8.84 23.49
C LEU A 120 -37.54 -9.33 24.71
N LEU A 121 -36.93 -9.28 25.89
CA LEU A 121 -37.59 -9.55 27.16
C LEU A 121 -38.71 -8.54 27.44
N LYS A 122 -38.42 -7.23 27.27
CA LYS A 122 -39.41 -6.15 27.43
C LYS A 122 -40.60 -6.26 26.47
N ARG A 123 -40.37 -6.75 25.25
CA ARG A 123 -41.42 -7.00 24.24
C ARG A 123 -42.14 -8.34 24.41
N GLY A 124 -41.74 -9.16 25.39
CA GLY A 124 -42.38 -10.43 25.69
C GLY A 124 -42.02 -11.59 24.75
N PHE A 125 -40.99 -11.45 23.91
CA PHE A 125 -40.51 -12.53 23.04
C PHE A 125 -39.70 -13.59 23.80
N LEU A 126 -39.06 -13.18 24.90
CA LEU A 126 -38.32 -14.05 25.81
C LEU A 126 -39.10 -14.24 27.12
N ASP A 127 -38.90 -15.38 27.77
CA ASP A 127 -39.31 -15.61 29.14
C ASP A 127 -38.24 -15.14 30.16
N ARG A 128 -38.54 -15.24 31.45
CA ARG A 128 -37.62 -14.85 32.54
C ARG A 128 -36.39 -15.75 32.63
N SER A 129 -36.38 -16.89 31.94
CA SER A 129 -35.21 -17.76 31.77
C SER A 129 -34.40 -17.44 30.50
N PHE A 130 -34.75 -16.35 29.80
CA PHE A 130 -34.17 -15.91 28.52
C PHE A 130 -34.36 -16.91 27.38
N LYS A 131 -35.39 -17.77 27.46
CA LYS A 131 -35.76 -18.70 26.38
C LYS A 131 -36.85 -18.10 25.49
N SER A 132 -36.84 -18.50 24.22
CA SER A 132 -37.82 -18.04 23.24
C SER A 132 -39.22 -18.57 23.55
N LYS A 133 -40.19 -17.66 23.64
CA LYS A 133 -41.62 -18.02 23.74
C LYS A 133 -42.24 -18.38 22.40
N LEU A 134 -41.51 -18.23 21.28
CA LEU A 134 -42.00 -18.58 19.95
C LEU A 134 -42.11 -20.10 19.73
N LEU A 135 -41.44 -20.90 20.58
CA LEU A 135 -41.41 -22.36 20.51
C LEU A 135 -42.63 -23.05 21.14
N VAL A 136 -43.48 -22.32 21.86
CA VAL A 136 -44.56 -22.92 22.70
C VAL A 136 -45.75 -23.46 21.87
N ASN A 137 -45.82 -23.21 20.55
CA ASN A 137 -47.01 -23.51 19.74
C ASN A 137 -46.76 -24.19 18.36
N ARG A 138 -45.67 -24.96 18.16
CA ARG A 138 -45.48 -25.69 16.87
C ARG A 138 -44.96 -27.12 17.04
N ASN A 139 -45.63 -28.07 16.36
CA ASN A 139 -45.06 -29.38 16.03
C ASN A 139 -43.82 -29.16 15.14
N PHE A 140 -42.65 -29.52 15.64
CA PHE A 140 -41.36 -29.24 15.05
C PHE A 140 -41.02 -30.27 13.97
N ILE A 141 -40.72 -29.83 12.74
CA ILE A 141 -39.87 -30.59 11.82
C ILE A 141 -38.47 -30.00 12.01
N PRO A 142 -37.47 -30.79 12.48
CA PRO A 142 -36.11 -30.30 12.59
C PRO A 142 -35.63 -29.87 11.21
N GLN A 143 -35.25 -28.61 11.07
CA GLN A 143 -34.37 -28.22 9.99
C GLN A 143 -32.98 -28.74 10.37
N GLU A 144 -32.38 -29.58 9.52
CA GLU A 144 -30.93 -29.79 9.56
C GLU A 144 -30.27 -28.42 9.46
N SER A 145 -29.52 -28.07 10.52
CA SER A 145 -28.75 -26.85 10.65
C SER A 145 -27.68 -26.85 9.57
N VAL A 146 -27.92 -26.05 8.53
CA VAL A 146 -26.83 -25.65 7.64
C VAL A 146 -26.07 -24.56 8.39
N ASP A 147 -24.94 -24.97 8.97
CA ASP A 147 -23.88 -24.23 9.66
C ASP A 147 -24.24 -23.34 10.86
N GLU A 148 -23.78 -23.78 12.02
CA GLU A 148 -23.99 -23.16 13.34
C GLU A 148 -23.07 -21.96 13.66
N ASP A 149 -22.08 -21.60 12.83
CA ASP A 149 -20.96 -20.77 13.32
C ASP A 149 -20.74 -19.40 12.66
N MET A 150 -21.63 -18.93 11.77
CA MET A 150 -21.35 -17.69 11.03
C MET A 150 -22.24 -16.50 11.44
N GLU A 151 -21.83 -15.74 12.45
CA GLU A 151 -22.35 -14.41 12.75
C GLU A 151 -21.93 -13.39 11.66
N LEU A 152 -22.84 -12.50 11.25
CA LEU A 152 -22.54 -11.41 10.31
C LEU A 152 -22.08 -10.18 11.10
N GLU A 153 -20.76 -10.06 11.25
CA GLU A 153 -20.12 -8.89 11.80
C GLU A 153 -19.44 -8.08 10.70
N THR A 154 -19.69 -6.77 10.71
CA THR A 154 -18.98 -5.84 9.84
C THR A 154 -18.51 -4.61 10.60
N GLN A 155 -17.49 -3.94 10.07
CA GLN A 155 -16.96 -2.69 10.61
C GLN A 155 -17.33 -1.52 9.70
N ASN A 156 -17.50 -0.31 10.24
CA ASN A 156 -17.75 0.89 9.43
C ASN A 156 -16.56 1.28 8.54
N SER A 157 -15.37 0.78 8.87
CA SER A 157 -14.15 1.00 8.13
C SER A 157 -13.16 -0.16 8.32
N TYR A 158 -12.36 -0.41 7.29
CA TYR A 158 -11.34 -1.45 7.23
C TYR A 158 -10.01 -0.83 6.80
N ASP A 159 -8.92 -1.48 7.17
CA ASP A 159 -7.59 -1.09 6.74
C ASP A 159 -7.30 -1.74 5.39
N ILE A 160 -6.88 -0.95 4.40
CA ILE A 160 -6.28 -1.43 3.16
C ILE A 160 -4.77 -1.49 3.41
N PRO A 161 -4.19 -2.69 3.57
CA PRO A 161 -2.76 -2.83 3.82
C PRO A 161 -1.94 -2.56 2.56
N ALA A 162 -0.62 -2.43 2.75
CA ALA A 162 0.30 -2.43 1.64
C ALA A 162 0.38 -3.81 0.98
N ALA A 163 0.67 -3.82 -0.32
CA ALA A 163 0.84 -5.05 -1.10
C ALA A 163 1.91 -5.96 -0.48
N THR A 164 1.59 -7.25 -0.34
CA THR A 164 2.52 -8.29 0.13
C THR A 164 3.06 -9.12 -1.03
N ALA A 165 4.14 -9.89 -0.80
CA ALA A 165 4.66 -10.82 -1.81
C ALA A 165 3.58 -11.78 -2.32
N VAL A 166 2.79 -12.36 -1.41
CA VAL A 166 1.75 -13.36 -1.73
C VAL A 166 0.68 -12.76 -2.63
N GLU A 167 0.22 -11.54 -2.36
CA GLU A 167 -0.75 -10.85 -3.21
C GLU A 167 -0.19 -10.54 -4.60
N MET A 168 1.13 -10.34 -4.72
CA MET A 168 1.82 -10.18 -5.99
C MET A 168 2.09 -11.52 -6.72
N GLY A 169 1.71 -12.66 -6.13
CA GLY A 169 1.99 -13.98 -6.68
C GLY A 169 3.45 -14.41 -6.51
N LEU A 170 4.14 -13.82 -5.54
CA LEU A 170 5.56 -14.03 -5.24
C LEU A 170 5.73 -14.62 -3.83
N ALA A 171 6.90 -15.20 -3.57
CA ALA A 171 7.32 -15.58 -2.22
C ALA A 171 8.19 -14.47 -1.61
N PRO A 172 8.16 -14.23 -0.29
CA PRO A 172 9.11 -13.32 0.36
C PRO A 172 10.56 -13.74 0.07
N ILE A 173 11.46 -12.80 -0.19
CA ILE A 173 12.89 -13.05 -0.40
C ILE A 173 13.51 -13.75 0.80
N LYS A 174 13.09 -13.41 2.02
CA LYS A 174 13.52 -14.09 3.26
C LYS A 174 13.31 -15.62 3.18
N SER A 175 12.28 -16.10 2.48
CA SER A 175 12.04 -17.54 2.30
C SER A 175 13.07 -18.24 1.41
N LYS A 176 13.81 -17.50 0.59
CA LYS A 176 14.90 -18.03 -0.26
C LYS A 176 16.21 -18.17 0.52
N PHE A 177 16.32 -17.62 1.74
CA PHE A 177 17.48 -17.76 2.62
C PHE A 177 17.37 -18.92 3.63
N THR A 178 16.17 -19.46 3.84
CA THR A 178 15.88 -20.45 4.89
C THR A 178 15.90 -21.90 4.39
N GLN A 179 16.10 -22.14 3.10
CA GLN A 179 16.16 -23.49 2.52
C GLN A 179 17.53 -24.12 2.74
N ASP A 180 17.60 -25.44 2.96
CA ASP A 180 18.84 -26.25 3.12
C ASP A 180 19.78 -26.21 1.90
N THR A 181 19.37 -25.53 0.83
CA THR A 181 20.16 -25.30 -0.38
C THR A 181 20.88 -23.96 -0.30
N ASP A 182 22.22 -23.96 -0.44
CA ASP A 182 23.06 -22.76 -0.48
C ASP A 182 22.85 -21.87 -1.74
N GLN A 183 21.82 -22.16 -2.52
CA GLN A 183 21.50 -21.55 -3.79
C GLN A 183 20.01 -21.20 -3.83
N ALA A 184 19.70 -19.98 -4.27
CA ALA A 184 18.35 -19.49 -4.50
C ALA A 184 18.06 -19.42 -6.00
N VAL A 185 16.90 -19.93 -6.41
CA VAL A 185 16.40 -19.78 -7.78
C VAL A 185 15.53 -18.53 -7.85
N MET A 186 15.86 -17.65 -8.80
CA MET A 186 15.19 -16.39 -9.06
C MET A 186 14.92 -16.21 -10.56
N TYR A 187 14.02 -15.29 -10.92
CA TYR A 187 13.58 -15.05 -12.30
C TYR A 187 13.86 -13.60 -12.69
N LEU A 188 14.79 -13.39 -13.61
CA LEU A 188 15.24 -12.07 -14.06
C LEU A 188 14.45 -11.60 -15.28
N TYR A 189 13.82 -10.44 -15.12
CA TYR A 189 13.11 -9.72 -16.17
C TYR A 189 13.88 -8.44 -16.55
N GLY A 190 14.21 -8.28 -17.82
CA GLY A 190 14.84 -7.04 -18.32
C GLY A 190 13.81 -5.93 -18.51
N LEU A 191 14.24 -4.67 -18.32
CA LEU A 191 13.43 -3.49 -18.62
C LEU A 191 13.95 -2.84 -19.90
N GLY A 192 13.15 -2.85 -20.96
CA GLY A 192 13.51 -2.34 -22.29
C GLY A 192 14.03 -0.90 -22.25
N GLY A 193 15.22 -0.67 -22.80
CA GLY A 193 15.84 0.65 -22.84
C GLY A 193 16.33 1.20 -21.48
N MET A 194 16.35 0.37 -20.43
CA MET A 194 16.87 0.73 -19.11
C MET A 194 18.04 -0.19 -18.71
N PRO A 195 19.05 0.31 -17.98
CA PRO A 195 20.17 -0.51 -17.50
C PRO A 195 19.82 -1.32 -16.24
N TYR A 196 18.55 -1.66 -16.06
CA TYR A 196 18.02 -2.34 -14.87
C TYR A 196 17.10 -3.49 -15.25
N GLY A 197 17.04 -4.50 -14.38
CA GLY A 197 16.09 -5.60 -14.44
C GLY A 197 15.41 -5.80 -13.09
N ILE A 198 14.28 -6.49 -13.11
CA ILE A 198 13.53 -6.91 -11.92
C ILE A 198 13.78 -8.40 -11.71
N LEU A 199 14.31 -8.75 -10.55
CA LEU A 199 14.56 -10.13 -10.14
C LEU A 199 13.47 -10.56 -9.17
N CYS A 200 12.62 -11.51 -9.59
CA CYS A 200 11.49 -12.00 -8.82
C CYS A 200 11.77 -13.38 -8.22
N THR A 201 11.13 -13.69 -7.08
CA THR A 201 11.26 -15.00 -6.43
C THR A 201 10.49 -16.12 -7.14
N GLU A 202 9.46 -15.77 -7.89
CA GLU A 202 8.59 -16.67 -8.65
C GLU A 202 8.35 -16.10 -10.06
N PRO A 203 8.02 -16.94 -11.06
CA PRO A 203 7.68 -16.46 -12.39
C PRO A 203 6.34 -15.72 -12.34
N LEU A 204 6.29 -14.56 -13.00
CA LEU A 204 5.10 -13.71 -13.03
C LEU A 204 4.00 -14.31 -13.89
N TYR A 205 2.77 -14.21 -13.40
CA TYR A 205 1.59 -14.58 -14.19
C TYR A 205 1.27 -13.51 -15.24
N GLY A 206 1.69 -13.73 -16.49
CA GLY A 206 1.42 -12.84 -17.63
C GLY A 206 -0.01 -12.85 -18.18
N GLY A 207 -0.83 -13.83 -17.78
CA GLY A 207 -2.16 -14.06 -18.33
C GLY A 207 -2.17 -14.77 -19.70
N LYS A 208 -3.37 -15.16 -20.14
CA LYS A 208 -3.65 -15.78 -21.46
C LYS A 208 -4.38 -14.85 -22.43
N THR A 209 -4.46 -13.54 -22.14
CA THR A 209 -5.13 -12.58 -23.04
C THR A 209 -4.47 -12.55 -24.41
N ASN A 210 -5.26 -12.40 -25.49
CA ASN A 210 -4.91 -12.29 -26.93
C ASN A 210 -3.52 -11.68 -27.28
N GLY A 211 -2.42 -12.36 -26.94
CA GLY A 211 -1.06 -12.04 -27.34
C GLY A 211 -0.37 -10.84 -26.69
N SER A 212 -1.03 -10.01 -25.85
CA SER A 212 -0.38 -8.83 -25.26
C SER A 212 0.18 -9.10 -23.87
N TRP A 213 1.50 -8.98 -23.72
CA TRP A 213 2.18 -9.01 -22.43
C TRP A 213 1.68 -7.88 -21.50
N ARG A 214 1.32 -8.21 -20.26
CA ARG A 214 0.67 -7.26 -19.34
C ARG A 214 1.60 -6.17 -18.81
N PHE A 215 2.89 -6.48 -18.71
CA PHE A 215 3.90 -5.63 -18.05
C PHE A 215 4.56 -4.64 -19.03
N GLU A 216 3.72 -3.88 -19.71
CA GLU A 216 4.08 -2.61 -20.37
C GLU A 216 4.03 -1.49 -19.33
N LEU A 217 5.16 -1.16 -18.70
CA LEU A 217 5.19 -0.31 -17.52
C LEU A 217 5.48 1.15 -17.89
N LYS A 218 4.85 2.12 -17.23
CA LYS A 218 5.02 3.53 -17.54
C LYS A 218 6.06 4.18 -16.65
N THR A 219 6.83 5.07 -17.25
CA THR A 219 7.76 5.95 -16.55
C THR A 219 7.90 7.28 -17.29
N SER A 220 8.71 8.20 -16.77
CA SER A 220 9.06 9.46 -17.42
C SER A 220 10.45 9.90 -16.97
N HIS A 221 11.19 10.58 -17.84
CA HIS A 221 12.51 11.13 -17.51
C HIS A 221 12.37 12.52 -16.85
N VAL A 222 13.14 12.79 -15.80
CA VAL A 222 13.06 14.05 -15.04
C VAL A 222 13.43 15.27 -15.89
N MET A 223 14.45 15.14 -16.74
CA MET A 223 14.97 16.26 -17.55
C MET A 223 14.21 16.47 -18.86
N THR A 224 13.53 15.44 -19.35
CA THR A 224 12.79 15.44 -20.62
C THR A 224 11.44 14.78 -20.37
N PRO A 225 10.52 15.47 -19.68
CA PRO A 225 9.30 14.86 -19.20
C PRO A 225 8.42 14.39 -20.35
N ALA A 226 8.23 13.08 -20.45
CA ALA A 226 7.33 12.44 -21.38
C ALA A 226 6.98 11.07 -20.79
N VAL A 227 5.69 10.76 -20.69
CA VAL A 227 5.26 9.41 -20.28
C VAL A 227 5.66 8.43 -21.38
N GLN A 228 6.45 7.44 -21.01
CA GLN A 228 7.01 6.42 -21.89
C GLN A 228 6.63 5.04 -21.36
N SER A 229 6.30 4.12 -22.27
CA SER A 229 6.15 2.70 -21.95
C SER A 229 7.50 2.00 -22.02
N VAL A 230 7.76 1.15 -21.03
CA VAL A 230 8.93 0.29 -20.90
C VAL A 230 8.43 -1.14 -20.94
N HIS A 231 8.79 -1.86 -22.00
CA HIS A 231 8.51 -3.28 -22.14
C HIS A 231 9.35 -4.06 -21.14
N MET A 232 8.73 -4.82 -20.25
CA MET A 232 9.43 -5.81 -19.45
C MET A 232 9.53 -7.12 -20.24
N SER A 233 10.64 -7.85 -20.20
CA SER A 233 10.79 -9.09 -20.98
C SER A 233 9.67 -10.11 -20.70
N THR A 234 9.18 -10.81 -21.72
CA THR A 234 8.09 -11.79 -21.57
C THR A 234 8.54 -13.09 -20.91
N HIS A 235 9.72 -13.58 -21.29
CA HIS A 235 10.33 -14.79 -20.75
C HIS A 235 11.45 -14.40 -19.78
N PRO A 236 11.34 -14.73 -18.49
CA PRO A 236 12.44 -14.46 -17.57
C PRO A 236 13.62 -15.38 -17.83
N LYS A 237 14.83 -14.86 -17.60
CA LYS A 237 16.00 -15.72 -17.40
C LYS A 237 15.93 -16.29 -15.98
N GLN A 238 15.83 -17.62 -15.86
CA GLN A 238 16.02 -18.27 -14.57
C GLN A 238 17.50 -18.18 -14.17
N VAL A 239 17.77 -17.65 -12.97
CA VAL A 239 19.11 -17.48 -12.43
C VAL A 239 19.20 -18.23 -11.11
N THR A 240 20.27 -19.00 -10.93
CA THR A 240 20.59 -19.68 -9.68
C THR A 240 21.71 -18.89 -9.01
N LEU A 241 21.43 -18.37 -7.81
CA LEU A 241 22.32 -17.46 -7.10
C LEU A 241 22.78 -18.09 -5.78
N PRO A 242 24.10 -18.16 -5.51
CA PRO A 242 24.60 -18.42 -4.18
C PRO A 242 24.07 -17.39 -3.18
N ARG A 243 23.95 -17.77 -1.90
CA ARG A 243 23.49 -16.85 -0.84
C ARG A 243 24.24 -15.51 -0.87
N ALA A 244 25.56 -15.53 -1.03
CA ALA A 244 26.39 -14.33 -1.07
C ALA A 244 26.03 -13.37 -2.22
N GLU A 245 25.71 -13.91 -3.40
CA GLU A 245 25.31 -13.11 -4.57
C GLU A 245 23.91 -12.52 -4.39
N LEU A 246 22.98 -13.28 -3.83
CA LEU A 246 21.63 -12.78 -3.51
C LEU A 246 21.68 -11.68 -2.45
N VAL A 247 22.49 -11.84 -1.40
CA VAL A 247 22.71 -10.80 -0.37
C VAL A 247 23.29 -9.53 -1.01
N LEU A 248 24.27 -9.67 -1.89
CA LEU A 248 24.89 -8.53 -2.56
C LEU A 248 23.90 -7.80 -3.48
N ALA A 249 23.07 -8.53 -4.22
CA ALA A 249 21.99 -7.95 -5.04
C ALA A 249 20.93 -7.24 -4.18
N LEU A 250 20.58 -7.81 -3.03
CA LEU A 250 19.65 -7.20 -2.07
C LEU A 250 20.24 -5.92 -1.47
N GLN A 251 21.53 -5.92 -1.10
CA GLN A 251 22.24 -4.71 -0.63
C GLN A 251 22.20 -3.59 -1.65
N PHE A 252 22.48 -3.93 -2.92
CA PHE A 252 22.38 -2.97 -4.02
C PHE A 252 20.97 -2.40 -4.14
N HIS A 253 19.95 -3.25 -4.15
CA HIS A 253 18.55 -2.83 -4.25
C HIS A 253 18.16 -1.87 -3.12
N VAL A 254 18.46 -2.25 -1.88
CA VAL A 254 18.13 -1.46 -0.69
C VAL A 254 18.87 -0.12 -0.71
N MET A 255 20.15 -0.09 -1.06
CA MET A 255 20.91 1.14 -1.23
C MET A 255 20.29 2.05 -2.31
N LEU A 256 20.00 1.49 -3.49
CA LEU A 256 19.44 2.24 -4.62
C LEU A 256 18.07 2.83 -4.29
N MET A 257 17.16 2.02 -3.75
CA MET A 257 15.81 2.43 -3.39
C MET A 257 15.83 3.48 -2.26
N ARG A 258 16.71 3.34 -1.27
CA ARG A 258 16.87 4.37 -0.21
C ARG A 258 17.39 5.68 -0.78
N LEU A 259 18.33 5.61 -1.72
CA LEU A 259 18.89 6.77 -2.38
C LEU A 259 17.81 7.57 -3.13
N ILE A 260 16.99 6.90 -3.96
CA ILE A 260 15.99 7.58 -4.79
C ILE A 260 14.69 7.95 -4.05
N CYS A 261 14.34 7.25 -2.96
CA CYS A 261 13.16 7.55 -2.14
C CYS A 261 13.43 8.60 -1.05
N TYR A 262 14.57 8.50 -0.36
CA TYR A 262 14.85 9.24 0.89
C TYR A 262 16.14 10.05 0.87
N GLY A 263 16.99 9.87 -0.14
CA GLY A 263 18.23 10.60 -0.30
C GLY A 263 19.46 9.87 0.27
N VAL A 264 20.59 10.58 0.26
CA VAL A 264 21.91 9.98 0.45
C VAL A 264 22.15 9.50 1.87
N ASP A 265 21.63 10.22 2.87
CA ASP A 265 21.77 9.83 4.27
C ASP A 265 21.18 8.43 4.52
N ALA A 266 19.98 8.19 3.99
CA ALA A 266 19.33 6.89 4.06
C ALA A 266 20.09 5.83 3.27
N ALA A 267 20.74 6.15 2.15
CA ALA A 267 21.50 5.16 1.38
C ALA A 267 22.86 4.80 1.99
N ALA A 268 23.51 5.74 2.66
CA ALA A 268 24.89 5.59 3.15
C ALA A 268 25.02 4.74 4.42
N ASN A 269 23.96 4.61 5.21
CA ASN A 269 23.99 3.99 6.55
C ASN A 269 23.93 2.44 6.56
N HIS A 270 24.09 1.74 5.42
CA HIS A 270 23.71 0.33 5.30
C HIS A 270 24.82 -0.68 5.01
N ARG A 271 26.08 -0.24 4.95
CA ARG A 271 27.18 -1.18 4.66
C ARG A 271 27.50 -2.13 5.81
N ASP A 272 27.01 -1.85 7.02
CA ASP A 272 27.32 -2.61 8.23
C ASP A 272 26.10 -3.30 8.87
N ASP A 273 24.90 -3.18 8.28
CA ASP A 273 23.68 -3.79 8.82
C ASP A 273 23.45 -5.20 8.26
N ASP A 274 22.98 -6.12 9.11
CA ASP A 274 22.36 -7.37 8.66
C ASP A 274 21.18 -7.00 7.74
N VAL A 275 21.35 -7.27 6.45
CA VAL A 275 20.43 -6.86 5.39
C VAL A 275 19.08 -7.54 5.57
N GLU A 276 19.07 -8.75 6.16
CA GLU A 276 17.86 -9.51 6.46
C GLU A 276 17.05 -8.85 7.59
N ALA A 277 17.72 -8.17 8.52
CA ALA A 277 17.09 -7.39 9.58
C ALA A 277 16.68 -5.97 9.12
N ALA A 278 17.14 -5.50 7.96
CA ALA A 278 17.01 -4.11 7.52
C ALA A 278 15.59 -3.71 7.04
N PHE A 279 14.68 -4.67 6.90
CA PHE A 279 13.30 -4.46 6.49
C PHE A 279 12.33 -5.46 7.16
N SER A 280 11.09 -5.00 7.35
CA SER A 280 10.00 -5.81 7.89
C SER A 280 9.59 -6.90 6.89
N SER A 281 9.21 -8.07 7.41
CA SER A 281 8.62 -9.19 6.64
C SER A 281 7.44 -8.75 5.76
N LYS A 282 6.61 -7.81 6.22
CA LYS A 282 5.47 -7.27 5.45
C LYS A 282 5.87 -6.32 4.32
N ASN A 283 7.12 -5.85 4.30
CA ASN A 283 7.69 -5.06 3.20
C ASN A 283 8.50 -5.93 2.23
N ASP A 284 8.78 -7.17 2.58
CA ASP A 284 9.34 -8.12 1.63
C ASP A 284 8.26 -8.52 0.62
N LYS A 285 8.34 -7.95 -0.58
CA LYS A 285 7.36 -8.18 -1.66
C LYS A 285 7.85 -9.21 -2.69
N GLY A 286 8.96 -9.90 -2.43
CA GLY A 286 9.43 -10.98 -3.29
C GLY A 286 10.11 -10.54 -4.59
N TYR A 287 10.49 -9.27 -4.72
CA TYR A 287 11.26 -8.78 -5.86
C TYR A 287 12.36 -7.80 -5.45
N ILE A 288 13.43 -7.73 -6.25
CA ILE A 288 14.48 -6.69 -6.17
C ILE A 288 14.83 -6.16 -7.56
N VAL A 289 15.51 -5.02 -7.59
CA VAL A 289 16.06 -4.41 -8.80
C VAL A 289 17.56 -4.61 -8.84
N VAL A 290 18.07 -5.03 -9.99
CA VAL A 290 19.50 -5.29 -10.24
C VAL A 290 19.95 -4.58 -11.51
N PRO A 291 21.23 -4.19 -11.62
CA PRO A 291 21.77 -3.71 -12.89
C PRO A 291 21.87 -4.87 -13.89
N VAL A 292 21.64 -4.60 -15.17
CA VAL A 292 21.71 -5.62 -16.23
C VAL A 292 22.61 -5.18 -17.38
N LEU A 293 23.18 -6.17 -18.08
CA LEU A 293 23.94 -5.94 -19.29
C LEU A 293 23.01 -5.47 -20.42
N LEU A 294 23.31 -4.30 -21.00
CA LEU A 294 22.60 -3.78 -22.15
C LEU A 294 23.01 -4.56 -23.42
N GLY A 295 22.14 -5.45 -23.90
CA GLY A 295 22.30 -6.19 -25.15
C GLY A 295 21.27 -5.80 -26.20
N GLY A 296 21.57 -5.98 -27.48
CA GLY A 296 20.68 -5.66 -28.61
C GLY A 296 19.55 -6.66 -28.86
N ASP A 297 19.51 -7.76 -28.11
CA ASP A 297 18.49 -8.81 -28.19
C ASP A 297 17.73 -8.81 -26.85
N GLU A 298 16.48 -8.36 -26.84
CA GLU A 298 15.65 -8.19 -25.63
C GLU A 298 15.49 -9.50 -24.83
N GLU A 299 15.81 -10.66 -25.43
CA GLU A 299 15.73 -11.99 -24.82
C GLU A 299 16.98 -12.40 -24.02
N ARG A 300 18.13 -11.73 -24.16
CA ARG A 300 19.37 -12.10 -23.46
C ARG A 300 19.74 -11.10 -22.37
N VAL A 301 18.94 -11.10 -21.31
CA VAL A 301 19.17 -10.27 -20.11
C VAL A 301 20.07 -11.03 -19.13
N ASP A 302 21.11 -10.38 -18.62
CA ASP A 302 21.94 -10.92 -17.53
C ASP A 302 22.29 -9.85 -16.51
N ILE A 303 22.57 -10.27 -15.27
CA ILE A 303 22.96 -9.36 -14.20
C ILE A 303 24.36 -8.81 -14.49
N ASP A 304 24.52 -7.50 -14.42
CA ASP A 304 25.83 -6.86 -14.52
C ASP A 304 26.55 -6.91 -13.16
N TRP A 305 27.16 -8.06 -12.88
CA TRP A 305 27.94 -8.29 -11.66
C TRP A 305 29.12 -7.33 -11.53
N ALA A 306 29.71 -6.89 -12.64
CA ALA A 306 30.85 -5.97 -12.60
C ALA A 306 30.41 -4.60 -12.05
N VAL A 307 29.28 -4.06 -12.53
CA VAL A 307 28.69 -2.82 -12.00
C VAL A 307 28.28 -3.00 -10.55
N LEU A 308 27.66 -4.14 -10.21
CA LEU A 308 27.16 -4.43 -8.87
C LEU A 308 28.32 -4.49 -7.85
N HIS A 309 29.37 -5.28 -8.12
CA HIS A 309 30.56 -5.33 -7.28
C HIS A 309 31.25 -3.97 -7.16
N ASN A 310 31.40 -3.23 -8.26
CA ASN A 310 32.04 -1.92 -8.25
C ASN A 310 31.28 -0.92 -7.36
N LEU A 311 29.96 -0.82 -7.50
CA LEU A 311 29.15 0.11 -6.70
C LEU A 311 29.11 -0.28 -5.22
N MET A 312 29.08 -1.58 -4.92
CA MET A 312 29.06 -2.05 -3.54
C MET A 312 30.41 -1.93 -2.83
N GLN A 313 31.53 -2.08 -3.56
CA GLN A 313 32.88 -1.92 -2.99
C GLN A 313 33.30 -0.44 -2.90
N THR A 314 32.93 0.39 -3.87
CA THR A 314 33.28 1.82 -3.88
C THR A 314 32.45 2.60 -2.87
N ALA A 315 33.06 3.41 -2.00
CA ALA A 315 32.29 4.26 -1.07
C ALA A 315 31.24 5.11 -1.80
N LEU A 316 30.01 5.19 -1.28
CA LEU A 316 28.93 5.95 -1.91
C LEU A 316 29.25 7.45 -2.00
N LEU A 317 30.00 7.95 -1.03
CA LEU A 317 30.45 9.34 -0.93
C LEU A 317 31.97 9.39 -0.84
N ARG A 318 32.56 10.30 -1.60
CA ARG A 318 33.99 10.66 -1.51
C ARG A 318 34.14 12.16 -1.26
N PRO A 319 35.20 12.62 -0.58
CA PRO A 319 35.45 14.05 -0.39
C PRO A 319 35.50 14.79 -1.73
N ALA A 320 34.89 15.99 -1.80
CA ALA A 320 34.92 16.78 -3.02
C ALA A 320 36.18 17.66 -3.16
N TRP A 321 36.94 17.85 -2.07
CA TRP A 321 38.19 18.62 -2.06
C TRP A 321 39.40 17.73 -1.75
N PRO A 322 40.56 17.88 -2.44
CA PRO A 322 40.79 18.74 -3.61
C PRO A 322 39.87 18.36 -4.78
N LEU A 323 39.42 19.37 -5.55
CA LEU A 323 38.61 19.10 -6.73
C LEU A 323 39.38 18.17 -7.69
N PRO A 324 38.74 17.16 -8.30
CA PRO A 324 39.41 16.24 -9.21
C PRO A 324 40.14 17.01 -10.33
N THR A 325 41.47 16.83 -10.44
CA THR A 325 42.36 17.56 -11.37
C THR A 325 42.18 17.19 -12.84
N THR A 326 41.51 16.08 -13.10
CA THR A 326 40.95 15.71 -14.41
C THR A 326 39.51 15.29 -14.17
N PRO A 327 38.53 15.75 -14.97
CA PRO A 327 37.27 15.03 -15.05
C PRO A 327 37.66 13.58 -15.40
N HIS A 328 37.20 12.59 -14.64
CA HIS A 328 37.49 11.17 -14.90
C HIS A 328 36.81 10.68 -16.21
N GLY A 329 37.02 11.40 -17.32
CA GLY A 329 36.18 11.40 -18.52
C GLY A 329 34.80 12.04 -18.34
N LEU A 330 34.49 12.60 -17.16
CA LEU A 330 33.14 13.06 -16.81
C LEU A 330 32.97 14.57 -16.85
N ALA A 331 32.05 15.04 -17.69
CA ALA A 331 31.66 16.43 -17.71
C ALA A 331 31.20 16.91 -16.32
N ILE A 332 31.47 18.18 -16.01
CA ILE A 332 31.24 18.72 -14.67
C ILE A 332 29.77 18.69 -14.25
N ASP A 333 28.88 18.74 -15.22
CA ASP A 333 27.44 18.67 -15.06
C ASP A 333 26.91 17.25 -14.78
N GLU A 334 27.79 16.24 -14.77
CA GLU A 334 27.48 14.89 -14.30
C GLU A 334 27.76 14.70 -12.81
N TRP A 335 28.39 15.66 -12.14
CA TRP A 335 28.71 15.55 -10.72
C TRP A 335 27.51 15.88 -9.83
N ILE A 336 27.29 15.05 -8.82
CA ILE A 336 26.31 15.30 -7.76
C ILE A 336 27.06 15.57 -6.46
N PHE A 337 26.87 16.75 -5.90
CA PHE A 337 27.46 17.17 -4.62
C PHE A 337 26.44 17.05 -3.50
N VAL A 338 26.90 16.60 -2.34
CA VAL A 338 26.11 16.37 -1.13
C VAL A 338 26.78 17.11 0.02
N SER A 339 26.01 17.83 0.83
CA SER A 339 26.59 18.51 2.00
C SER A 339 26.97 17.50 3.09
N ASN A 340 28.16 17.65 3.66
CA ASN A 340 28.63 16.79 4.76
C ASN A 340 27.77 16.96 6.03
N ARG A 341 27.11 18.12 6.19
CA ARG A 341 26.20 18.40 7.33
C ARG A 341 24.75 18.02 7.07
N ARG A 342 24.34 17.99 5.80
CA ARG A 342 22.95 17.82 5.39
C ARG A 342 22.91 16.89 4.18
N ARG A 343 22.80 15.59 4.45
CA ARG A 343 22.85 14.52 3.43
C ARG A 343 21.47 14.11 2.88
N ASP A 344 20.38 14.72 3.35
CA ASP A 344 19.02 14.55 2.80
C ASP A 344 18.79 15.33 1.49
N VAL A 345 19.73 16.20 1.10
CA VAL A 345 19.62 16.99 -0.13
C VAL A 345 20.93 16.93 -0.92
N ALA A 346 20.80 16.70 -2.21
CA ALA A 346 21.89 16.61 -3.17
C ALA A 346 21.72 17.66 -4.28
N TYR A 347 22.83 18.04 -4.91
CA TYR A 347 22.91 19.11 -5.89
C TYR A 347 23.62 18.63 -7.15
N VAL A 348 22.99 18.77 -8.31
CA VAL A 348 23.65 18.60 -9.61
C VAL A 348 24.51 19.83 -9.85
N VAL A 349 25.82 19.62 -10.04
CA VAL A 349 26.76 20.70 -10.33
C VAL A 349 26.44 21.32 -11.70
N GLN A 350 26.47 22.65 -11.77
CA GLN A 350 26.32 23.41 -13.01
C GLN A 350 27.66 24.00 -13.46
N GLY A 351 28.54 24.33 -12.52
CA GLY A 351 29.86 24.86 -12.83
C GLY A 351 30.68 25.22 -11.59
N ILE A 352 31.99 25.37 -11.80
CA ILE A 352 32.90 25.94 -10.81
C ILE A 352 32.92 27.45 -11.00
N THR A 353 32.72 28.18 -9.92
CA THR A 353 32.73 29.64 -9.95
C THR A 353 34.17 30.18 -9.86
N PRO A 354 34.46 31.36 -10.42
CA PRO A 354 35.75 32.01 -10.23
C PRO A 354 35.93 32.61 -8.82
N VAL A 355 34.88 32.57 -7.99
CA VAL A 355 34.89 33.17 -6.65
C VAL A 355 35.48 32.18 -5.65
N LEU A 356 36.55 32.61 -4.98
CA LEU A 356 37.21 31.81 -3.95
C LEU A 356 36.47 31.90 -2.61
N VAL A 357 36.55 30.83 -1.83
CA VAL A 357 35.98 30.77 -0.49
C VAL A 357 36.58 31.85 0.42
N GLY A 358 37.89 32.09 0.31
CA GLY A 358 38.59 33.14 1.05
C GLY A 358 38.08 34.55 0.78
N ASP A 359 37.66 34.85 -0.46
CA ASP A 359 37.10 36.16 -0.83
C ASP A 359 35.76 36.40 -0.14
N VAL A 360 34.92 35.36 -0.12
CA VAL A 360 33.62 35.40 0.54
C VAL A 360 33.80 35.48 2.06
N ALA A 361 34.74 34.72 2.63
CA ALA A 361 35.07 34.77 4.04
C ALA A 361 35.49 36.18 4.48
N ARG A 362 36.38 36.85 3.72
CA ARG A 362 36.78 38.24 3.99
C ARG A 362 35.60 39.21 4.00
N ARG A 363 34.68 39.11 3.02
CA ARG A 363 33.46 39.93 2.96
C ARG A 363 32.52 39.68 4.14
N VAL A 364 32.40 38.42 4.56
CA VAL A 364 31.56 37.99 5.70
C VAL A 364 32.13 38.48 7.04
N VAL A 365 33.44 38.57 7.19
CA VAL A 365 34.09 39.17 8.36
C VAL A 365 33.89 40.69 8.35
N ALA A 366 34.06 41.34 7.21
CA ALA A 366 33.90 42.79 7.07
C ALA A 366 32.45 43.28 7.24
N ASN A 367 31.45 42.46 6.87
CA ASN A 367 30.04 42.83 6.95
C ASN A 367 29.18 41.66 7.45
N ASN A 368 28.71 41.74 8.70
CA ASN A 368 27.86 40.70 9.28
C ASN A 368 26.43 40.65 8.69
N GLN A 369 25.94 41.76 8.11
CA GLN A 369 24.66 41.77 7.40
C GLN A 369 24.76 41.01 6.08
N TYR A 370 25.90 41.06 5.39
CA TYR A 370 26.15 40.29 4.17
C TYR A 370 26.02 38.78 4.39
N TRP A 371 26.57 38.26 5.50
CA TRP A 371 26.37 36.87 5.92
C TRP A 371 24.88 36.55 6.11
N SER A 372 24.21 37.35 6.93
CA SER A 372 22.85 37.06 7.39
C SER A 372 21.82 37.16 6.26
N TYR A 373 21.89 38.21 5.43
CA TYR A 373 20.83 38.56 4.47
C TYR A 373 21.16 38.24 3.02
N THR A 374 22.44 38.23 2.62
CA THR A 374 22.83 38.03 1.22
C THR A 374 23.21 36.57 0.91
N ILE A 375 23.89 35.91 1.84
CA ILE A 375 24.47 34.58 1.58
C ILE A 375 23.73 33.45 2.33
N GLN A 376 23.32 33.66 3.59
CA GLN A 376 22.70 32.60 4.39
C GLN A 376 21.18 32.54 4.26
N ARG A 377 20.48 33.69 4.37
CA ARG A 377 19.00 33.75 4.44
C ARG A 377 18.33 34.35 3.21
N ALA A 378 19.09 34.77 2.21
CA ALA A 378 18.54 35.25 0.94
C ALA A 378 17.56 34.24 0.32
N LYS A 379 16.65 34.76 -0.53
CA LYS A 379 15.82 33.90 -1.37
C LYS A 379 16.66 33.47 -2.56
N SER A 380 16.91 32.16 -2.65
CA SER A 380 17.47 31.58 -3.85
C SER A 380 16.51 31.78 -5.01
N ALA A 381 17.03 32.27 -6.13
CA ALA A 381 16.32 32.50 -7.38
C ALA A 381 17.12 31.87 -8.53
N PRO A 382 16.52 31.63 -9.71
CA PRO A 382 17.23 31.07 -10.84
C PRO A 382 18.40 31.95 -11.27
N GLY A 383 19.59 31.38 -11.42
CA GLY A 383 20.84 32.10 -11.71
C GLY A 383 21.42 32.91 -10.55
N VAL A 384 20.80 32.87 -9.36
CA VAL A 384 21.27 33.58 -8.15
C VAL A 384 21.49 32.59 -7.01
N PRO A 385 22.59 31.81 -7.06
CA PRO A 385 22.90 30.83 -6.03
C PRO A 385 23.40 31.49 -4.74
N ILE A 386 23.07 30.87 -3.62
CA ILE A 386 23.45 31.34 -2.27
C ILE A 386 24.09 30.18 -1.49
N LEU A 387 24.86 30.42 -0.43
CA LEU A 387 25.32 29.30 0.42
C LEU A 387 24.14 28.61 1.12
N GLY A 388 23.15 29.38 1.57
CA GLY A 388 21.97 28.87 2.26
C GLY A 388 22.22 28.58 3.76
N ARG A 389 21.17 28.10 4.42
CA ARG A 389 21.08 28.10 5.90
C ARG A 389 21.86 27.01 6.62
N TRP A 390 22.28 25.95 5.93
CA TRP A 390 22.95 24.82 6.56
C TRP A 390 24.45 25.04 6.77
N TYR A 391 25.07 25.97 6.03
CA TYR A 391 26.41 26.42 6.33
C TYR A 391 26.38 27.39 7.52
N THR A 392 27.29 27.15 8.46
CA THR A 392 27.55 28.08 9.57
C THR A 392 28.69 29.01 9.22
N LYS A 393 28.67 30.23 9.79
CA LYS A 393 29.73 31.22 9.58
C LYS A 393 31.11 30.63 9.89
N ASP A 394 31.21 29.93 11.02
CA ASP A 394 32.42 29.23 11.45
C ASP A 394 32.93 28.19 10.43
N ALA A 395 32.03 27.44 9.79
CA ALA A 395 32.41 26.46 8.78
C ALA A 395 33.03 27.14 7.56
N LEU A 396 32.42 28.23 7.08
CA LEU A 396 32.97 29.02 5.97
C LEU A 396 34.36 29.58 6.30
N LEU A 397 34.55 30.11 7.51
CA LEU A 397 35.82 30.71 7.93
C LEU A 397 36.95 29.70 8.13
N LYS A 398 36.62 28.44 8.45
CA LYS A 398 37.58 27.33 8.62
C LYS A 398 37.85 26.56 7.33
N SER A 399 37.09 26.82 6.27
CA SER A 399 37.26 26.15 4.97
C SER A 399 38.53 26.65 4.26
N THR A 400 39.12 25.81 3.41
CA THR A 400 40.31 26.11 2.61
C THR A 400 40.09 27.39 1.78
N PRO A 401 40.85 28.48 1.99
CA PRO A 401 40.57 29.78 1.35
C PRO A 401 40.72 29.78 -0.17
N GLU A 402 41.65 28.97 -0.70
CA GLU A 402 42.04 28.93 -2.11
C GLU A 402 41.10 28.09 -2.97
N GLN A 403 40.15 27.36 -2.37
CA GLN A 403 39.18 26.58 -3.11
C GLN A 403 38.13 27.49 -3.78
N PRO A 404 37.65 27.16 -4.98
CA PRO A 404 36.53 27.84 -5.58
C PRO A 404 35.20 27.41 -4.95
N LEU A 405 34.17 28.25 -5.06
CA LEU A 405 32.80 27.83 -4.82
C LEU A 405 32.24 27.08 -6.04
N VAL A 406 31.33 26.14 -5.80
CA VAL A 406 30.66 25.36 -6.85
C VAL A 406 29.18 25.74 -6.91
N HIS A 407 28.66 26.02 -8.11
CA HIS A 407 27.25 26.26 -8.33
C HIS A 407 26.54 24.93 -8.58
N GLY A 408 25.47 24.65 -7.83
CA GLY A 408 24.65 23.46 -8.03
C GLY A 408 23.16 23.72 -7.86
N ILE A 409 22.35 22.88 -8.51
CA ILE A 409 20.89 22.92 -8.48
C ILE A 409 20.38 21.71 -7.70
N GLU A 410 19.47 21.93 -6.76
CA GLU A 410 18.84 20.88 -5.95
C GLU A 410 18.22 19.79 -6.84
N ILE A 411 18.51 18.53 -6.53
CA ILE A 411 17.91 17.38 -7.23
C ILE A 411 16.38 17.38 -6.98
N PRO A 412 15.56 17.20 -8.03
CA PRO A 412 14.12 17.07 -7.88
C PRO A 412 13.70 15.88 -7.01
N ALA A 413 12.65 16.04 -6.21
CA ALA A 413 12.07 14.93 -5.45
C ALA A 413 11.33 13.96 -6.39
N ALA A 414 11.24 12.68 -6.02
CA ALA A 414 10.56 11.69 -6.86
C ALA A 414 9.02 11.83 -6.94
N VAL A 415 8.39 12.40 -5.91
CA VAL A 415 6.92 12.41 -5.79
C VAL A 415 6.20 13.07 -6.97
N PRO A 416 6.61 14.27 -7.46
CA PRO A 416 5.98 14.86 -8.65
C PRO A 416 6.10 13.98 -9.90
N LEU A 417 7.21 13.24 -10.06
CA LEU A 417 7.38 12.31 -11.19
C LEU A 417 6.37 11.17 -11.14
N ILE A 418 6.18 10.57 -9.95
CA ILE A 418 5.21 9.49 -9.75
C ILE A 418 3.80 9.98 -10.11
N ARG A 419 3.41 11.16 -9.61
CA ARG A 419 2.09 11.75 -9.92
C ARG A 419 1.91 12.01 -11.41
N TYR A 420 2.92 12.60 -12.06
CA TYR A 420 2.88 12.88 -13.50
C TYR A 420 2.63 11.62 -14.34
N VAL A 421 3.27 10.50 -13.99
CA VAL A 421 3.06 9.22 -14.69
C VAL A 421 1.68 8.63 -14.40
N LEU A 422 1.20 8.69 -13.14
CA LEU A 422 -0.14 8.22 -12.77
C LEU A 422 -1.24 9.00 -13.48
N GLU A 423 -1.09 10.31 -13.57
CA GLU A 423 -1.98 11.22 -14.30
C GLU A 423 -1.80 11.13 -15.83
N GLN A 424 -1.00 10.19 -16.33
CA GLN A 424 -0.76 9.99 -17.77
C GLN A 424 -0.25 11.24 -18.48
N GLY A 425 0.48 12.11 -17.77
CA GLY A 425 0.98 13.37 -18.30
C GLY A 425 -0.10 14.39 -18.67
N THR A 426 -1.32 14.25 -18.15
CA THR A 426 -2.41 15.22 -18.37
C THR A 426 -2.13 16.57 -17.72
N SER A 427 -1.35 16.59 -16.64
CA SER A 427 -0.81 17.79 -15.99
C SER A 427 0.67 17.97 -16.30
N PRO A 428 1.20 19.21 -16.35
CA PRO A 428 2.63 19.45 -16.50
C PRO A 428 3.41 18.91 -15.28
N LEU A 429 4.59 18.36 -15.53
CA LEU A 429 5.50 17.93 -14.47
C LEU A 429 6.14 19.14 -13.78
N GLU A 430 5.64 19.49 -12.61
CA GLU A 430 6.13 20.63 -11.84
C GLU A 430 6.83 20.21 -10.54
N TYR A 431 8.11 20.58 -10.43
CA TYR A 431 8.89 20.41 -9.20
C TYR A 431 8.92 21.68 -8.32
N GLY A 432 8.24 22.74 -8.76
CA GLY A 432 8.36 24.07 -8.18
C GLY A 432 9.77 24.65 -8.35
N HIS A 433 10.09 25.68 -7.55
CA HIS A 433 11.39 26.33 -7.61
C HIS A 433 12.47 25.49 -6.92
N LEU A 434 13.29 24.79 -7.72
CA LEU A 434 14.49 24.09 -7.26
C LEU A 434 15.52 25.10 -6.75
N LYS A 435 16.14 24.80 -5.61
CA LYS A 435 17.07 25.72 -4.96
C LYS A 435 18.45 25.65 -5.61
N GLU A 436 18.94 26.80 -6.05
CA GLU A 436 20.33 26.95 -6.49
C GLU A 436 21.25 27.33 -5.34
N ARG A 437 22.41 26.69 -5.26
CA ARG A 437 23.34 26.84 -4.14
C ARG A 437 24.77 27.02 -4.58
N LEU A 438 25.48 27.84 -3.80
CA LEU A 438 26.93 27.84 -3.74
C LEU A 438 27.34 26.79 -2.72
N LEU A 439 28.20 25.88 -3.15
CA LEU A 439 28.71 24.75 -2.39
C LEU A 439 30.18 25.00 -2.10
N ILE A 440 30.60 24.65 -0.88
CA ILE A 440 32.00 24.74 -0.45
C ILE A 440 32.59 23.33 -0.61
N PRO A 441 33.47 23.07 -1.58
CA PRO A 441 33.99 21.73 -1.88
C PRO A 441 34.43 20.94 -0.64
N ASP A 442 35.22 21.53 0.27
CA ASP A 442 35.71 20.81 1.47
C ASP A 442 34.63 20.47 2.50
N GLN A 443 33.47 21.13 2.44
CA GLN A 443 32.28 20.83 3.27
C GLN A 443 31.27 19.94 2.53
N THR A 444 31.65 19.42 1.36
CA THR A 444 30.82 18.56 0.53
C THR A 444 31.52 17.26 0.17
N SER A 445 30.71 16.29 -0.23
CA SER A 445 31.16 15.04 -0.81
C SER A 445 30.55 14.90 -2.21
N ILE A 446 31.26 14.20 -3.09
CA ILE A 446 30.77 13.80 -4.41
C ILE A 446 30.11 12.44 -4.26
N LEU A 447 28.88 12.32 -4.78
CA LEU A 447 28.19 11.04 -4.92
C LEU A 447 28.86 10.21 -6.01
N SER A 448 29.03 8.92 -5.76
CA SER A 448 29.66 8.01 -6.72
C SER A 448 28.82 7.77 -7.97
N LEU A 449 27.50 7.96 -7.88
CA LEU A 449 26.59 7.93 -9.04
C LEU A 449 26.64 9.27 -9.81
N ARG A 450 26.66 9.17 -11.14
CA ARG A 450 26.56 10.30 -12.06
C ARG A 450 25.13 10.84 -12.12
N LYS A 451 24.95 12.10 -12.57
CA LYS A 451 23.63 12.70 -12.84
C LYS A 451 22.76 11.80 -13.71
N SER A 452 23.28 11.36 -14.86
CA SER A 452 22.59 10.45 -15.78
C SER A 452 22.13 9.17 -15.08
N GLN A 453 23.01 8.49 -14.35
CA GLN A 453 22.69 7.26 -13.63
C GLN A 453 21.63 7.46 -12.53
N TYR A 454 21.70 8.58 -11.79
CA TYR A 454 20.73 8.91 -10.76
C TYR A 454 19.34 9.19 -11.36
N PHE A 455 19.27 9.96 -12.45
CA PHE A 455 18.01 10.24 -13.13
C PHE A 455 17.48 9.05 -13.93
N GLU A 456 18.32 8.10 -14.33
CA GLU A 456 17.85 6.79 -14.80
C GLU A 456 17.27 5.96 -13.66
N ALA A 457 17.90 5.97 -12.47
CA ALA A 457 17.39 5.23 -11.31
C ALA A 457 16.04 5.75 -10.81
N ILE A 458 15.81 7.08 -10.79
CA ILE A 458 14.55 7.65 -10.28
C ILE A 458 13.33 7.26 -11.14
N ARG A 459 13.54 6.92 -12.43
CA ARG A 459 12.52 6.39 -13.34
C ARG A 459 11.93 5.06 -12.88
N LEU A 460 12.67 4.31 -12.06
CA LEU A 460 12.20 3.05 -11.51
C LEU A 460 11.00 3.26 -10.58
N LEU A 461 10.85 4.39 -9.91
CA LEU A 461 9.80 4.56 -8.90
C LEU A 461 8.36 4.51 -9.45
N PRO A 462 7.97 5.31 -10.46
CA PRO A 462 6.65 5.16 -11.07
C PRO A 462 6.46 3.77 -11.70
N LEU A 463 7.52 3.24 -12.31
CA LEU A 463 7.53 1.92 -12.96
C LEU A 463 7.26 0.79 -11.96
N LEU A 464 7.91 0.82 -10.79
CA LEU A 464 7.76 -0.18 -9.74
C LEU A 464 6.38 -0.13 -9.09
N PHE A 465 5.80 1.06 -8.93
CA PHE A 465 4.43 1.18 -8.47
C PHE A 465 3.45 0.50 -9.43
N GLU A 466 3.59 0.74 -10.74
CA GLU A 466 2.77 0.08 -11.75
C GLU A 466 3.05 -1.43 -11.84
N PHE A 467 4.30 -1.84 -11.69
CA PHE A 467 4.70 -3.25 -11.65
C PHE A 467 4.00 -4.00 -10.51
N GLU A 468 4.09 -3.49 -9.28
CA GLU A 468 3.42 -4.10 -8.13
C GLU A 468 1.91 -4.18 -8.34
N ARG A 469 1.34 -3.10 -8.87
CA ARG A 469 -0.08 -3.03 -9.20
C ARG A 469 -0.50 -4.13 -10.18
N LYS A 470 0.25 -4.28 -11.27
CA LYS A 470 -0.03 -5.30 -12.29
C LYS A 470 0.20 -6.72 -11.77
N CYS A 471 1.15 -6.94 -10.89
CA CYS A 471 1.34 -8.23 -10.22
C CYS A 471 0.11 -8.60 -9.40
N GLN A 472 -0.36 -7.71 -8.53
CA GLN A 472 -1.58 -7.94 -7.73
C GLN A 472 -2.78 -8.29 -8.62
N LEU A 473 -3.05 -7.47 -9.64
CA LEU A 473 -4.19 -7.72 -10.53
C LEU A 473 -4.04 -9.02 -11.34
N SER A 474 -2.81 -9.43 -11.65
CA SER A 474 -2.52 -10.71 -12.29
C SER A 474 -2.87 -11.88 -11.38
N THR A 475 -2.48 -11.82 -10.09
CA THR A 475 -2.86 -12.83 -9.09
C THR A 475 -4.37 -12.95 -8.95
N LEU A 476 -5.10 -11.83 -8.96
CA LEU A 476 -6.56 -11.84 -8.92
C LEU A 476 -7.16 -12.52 -10.17
N MET A 477 -6.65 -12.24 -11.37
CA MET A 477 -7.10 -12.91 -12.60
C MET A 477 -6.83 -14.41 -12.56
N PHE A 478 -5.66 -14.81 -12.06
CA PHE A 478 -5.33 -16.22 -11.86
C PHE A 478 -6.31 -16.89 -10.90
N ALA A 479 -6.60 -16.25 -9.76
CA ALA A 479 -7.51 -16.77 -8.74
C ALA A 479 -8.96 -16.89 -9.23
N VAL A 480 -9.43 -15.96 -10.06
CA VAL A 480 -10.75 -16.02 -10.72
C VAL A 480 -10.77 -17.07 -11.85
N GLY A 481 -9.61 -17.45 -12.38
CA GLY A 481 -9.50 -18.39 -13.50
C GLY A 481 -9.90 -17.80 -14.86
N ARG A 482 -9.95 -16.47 -14.97
CA ARG A 482 -10.31 -15.73 -16.19
C ARG A 482 -9.42 -14.51 -16.36
N ASP A 483 -8.90 -14.31 -17.56
CA ASP A 483 -8.15 -13.11 -17.90
C ASP A 483 -9.03 -12.08 -18.62
N ILE A 484 -8.87 -10.81 -18.25
CA ILE A 484 -9.43 -9.65 -18.94
C ILE A 484 -8.33 -8.60 -19.18
N HIS A 485 -8.63 -7.55 -19.94
CA HIS A 485 -7.67 -6.45 -20.08
C HIS A 485 -7.46 -5.73 -18.73
N VAL A 486 -6.21 -5.58 -18.30
CA VAL A 486 -5.82 -5.06 -16.98
C VAL A 486 -6.47 -3.72 -16.61
N LYS A 487 -6.61 -2.81 -17.59
CA LYS A 487 -7.31 -1.53 -17.46
C LYS A 487 -8.66 -1.60 -16.74
N TYR A 488 -9.44 -2.68 -16.94
CA TYR A 488 -10.75 -2.80 -16.33
C TYR A 488 -10.65 -3.09 -14.83
N LEU A 489 -9.71 -3.94 -14.41
CA LEU A 489 -9.45 -4.15 -12.99
C LEU A 489 -8.80 -2.92 -12.34
N GLU A 490 -7.88 -2.24 -13.03
CA GLU A 490 -7.31 -0.98 -12.55
C GLU A 490 -8.41 0.05 -12.26
N GLN A 491 -9.38 0.19 -13.16
CA GLN A 491 -10.55 1.05 -12.95
C GLN A 491 -11.41 0.55 -11.80
N ALA A 492 -11.76 -0.74 -11.75
CA ALA A 492 -12.63 -1.31 -10.71
C ALA A 492 -12.07 -1.20 -9.30
N THR A 493 -10.75 -1.13 -9.16
CA THR A 493 -10.08 -1.14 -7.86
C THR A 493 -9.46 0.21 -7.51
N THR A 494 -9.76 1.27 -8.28
CA THR A 494 -9.25 2.63 -8.03
C THR A 494 -10.41 3.64 -7.93
N LYS A 495 -10.50 4.35 -6.80
CA LYS A 495 -11.52 5.40 -6.63
C LYS A 495 -11.07 6.73 -7.28
N PRO A 496 -11.94 7.52 -7.94
CA PRO A 496 -13.37 7.29 -8.24
C PRO A 496 -13.62 6.53 -9.55
N ALA A 497 -12.56 6.06 -10.23
CA ALA A 497 -12.68 5.40 -11.53
C ALA A 497 -13.61 4.17 -11.54
N TYR A 498 -13.78 3.52 -10.38
CA TYR A 498 -14.63 2.33 -10.26
C TYR A 498 -16.13 2.61 -10.37
N GLU A 499 -16.63 3.85 -10.22
CA GLU A 499 -18.07 4.15 -10.09
C GLU A 499 -18.91 3.63 -11.27
N ARG A 500 -18.37 3.71 -12.50
CA ARG A 500 -19.05 3.17 -13.70
C ARG A 500 -19.16 1.64 -13.66
N LEU A 501 -18.10 0.98 -13.19
CA LEU A 501 -18.06 -0.48 -13.11
C LEU A 501 -18.84 -0.99 -11.90
N GLU A 502 -18.86 -0.25 -10.78
CA GLU A 502 -19.76 -0.48 -9.63
C GLU A 502 -21.21 -0.52 -10.11
N MET A 503 -21.65 0.50 -10.86
CA MET A 503 -23.01 0.55 -11.40
C MET A 503 -23.32 -0.66 -12.29
N LEU A 504 -22.40 -1.03 -13.20
CA LEU A 504 -22.58 -2.19 -14.08
C LEU A 504 -22.67 -3.51 -13.28
N GLY A 505 -21.79 -3.68 -12.29
CA GLY A 505 -21.77 -4.84 -11.42
C GLY A 505 -23.01 -4.97 -10.54
N ASP A 506 -23.48 -3.88 -9.93
CA ASP A 506 -24.71 -3.84 -9.13
C ASP A 506 -25.94 -4.21 -9.99
N CYS A 507 -26.03 -3.67 -11.21
CA CYS A 507 -27.07 -4.06 -12.16
C CYS A 507 -27.03 -5.55 -12.48
N PHE A 508 -25.84 -6.11 -12.72
CA PHE A 508 -25.67 -7.53 -13.02
C PHE A 508 -26.01 -8.43 -11.83
N LEU A 509 -25.53 -8.10 -10.63
CA LEU A 509 -25.86 -8.83 -9.40
C LEU A 509 -27.37 -8.84 -9.17
N LYS A 510 -28.06 -7.71 -9.37
CA LYS A 510 -29.52 -7.63 -9.30
C LYS A 510 -30.21 -8.50 -10.33
N LEU A 511 -29.70 -8.57 -11.55
CA LEU A 511 -30.28 -9.39 -12.62
C LEU A 511 -30.10 -10.88 -12.33
N GLU A 512 -28.87 -11.33 -12.09
CA GLU A 512 -28.52 -12.73 -11.84
C GLU A 512 -29.25 -13.26 -10.59
N SER A 513 -29.25 -12.51 -9.49
CA SER A 513 -30.00 -12.91 -8.28
C SER A 513 -31.51 -12.97 -8.50
N THR A 514 -32.08 -12.10 -9.34
CA THR A 514 -33.51 -12.15 -9.70
C THR A 514 -33.82 -13.41 -10.50
N TRP A 515 -33.02 -13.70 -11.52
CA TRP A 515 -33.18 -14.88 -12.37
C TRP A 515 -33.06 -16.17 -11.57
N TRP A 516 -32.01 -16.25 -10.74
CA TRP A 516 -31.78 -17.41 -9.88
C TRP A 516 -32.95 -17.66 -8.93
N LEU A 517 -33.45 -16.62 -8.25
CA LEU A 517 -34.59 -16.74 -7.36
C LEU A 517 -35.85 -17.17 -8.10
N TYR A 518 -36.11 -16.59 -9.27
CA TYR A 518 -37.29 -16.94 -10.06
C TYR A 518 -37.29 -18.42 -10.50
N GLN A 519 -36.12 -18.95 -10.90
CA GLN A 519 -35.99 -20.33 -11.36
C GLN A 519 -35.94 -21.34 -10.21
N ASN A 520 -35.19 -21.05 -9.15
CA ASN A 520 -34.92 -22.01 -8.08
C ASN A 520 -35.91 -21.95 -6.93
N ARG A 521 -36.76 -20.90 -6.85
CA ARG A 521 -37.75 -20.71 -5.78
C ARG A 521 -39.20 -20.65 -6.28
N PRO A 522 -39.68 -21.65 -7.04
CA PRO A 522 -41.08 -21.71 -7.48
C PRO A 522 -42.08 -21.87 -6.31
N ASP A 523 -41.58 -22.24 -5.13
CA ASP A 523 -42.35 -22.31 -3.88
C ASP A 523 -42.79 -20.92 -3.38
N VAL A 524 -42.09 -19.85 -3.76
CA VAL A 524 -42.39 -18.47 -3.35
C VAL A 524 -43.26 -17.80 -4.40
N LYS A 525 -44.58 -17.78 -4.16
CA LYS A 525 -45.56 -17.25 -5.12
C LYS A 525 -45.68 -15.72 -5.18
N SER A 526 -45.19 -15.01 -4.17
CA SER A 526 -45.31 -13.55 -4.09
C SER A 526 -44.05 -12.85 -4.58
N GLU A 527 -44.21 -11.97 -5.57
CA GLU A 527 -43.14 -11.11 -6.08
C GLU A 527 -42.50 -10.27 -4.96
N GLY A 528 -43.31 -9.72 -4.05
CA GLY A 528 -42.81 -8.94 -2.92
C GLY A 528 -41.85 -9.74 -2.03
N THR A 529 -42.16 -11.01 -1.80
CA THR A 529 -41.28 -11.93 -1.06
C THR A 529 -39.99 -12.21 -1.82
N LEU A 530 -40.06 -12.46 -3.14
CA LEU A 530 -38.87 -12.64 -3.99
C LEU A 530 -37.97 -11.40 -4.00
N SER A 531 -38.56 -10.20 -4.08
CA SER A 531 -37.82 -8.94 -4.04
C SER A 531 -37.12 -8.72 -2.69
N MET A 532 -37.77 -9.08 -1.58
CA MET A 532 -37.15 -9.06 -0.25
C MET A 532 -35.99 -10.05 -0.15
N LEU A 533 -36.14 -11.27 -0.67
CA LEU A 533 -35.09 -12.29 -0.68
C LEU A 533 -33.89 -11.83 -1.50
N ARG A 534 -34.13 -11.25 -2.67
CA ARG A 534 -33.09 -10.65 -3.50
C ARG A 534 -32.33 -9.57 -2.73
N GLY A 535 -33.04 -8.62 -2.13
CA GLY A 535 -32.42 -7.55 -1.35
C GLY A 535 -31.61 -8.04 -0.15
N ASP A 536 -31.94 -9.22 0.38
CA ASP A 536 -31.13 -9.88 1.41
C ASP A 536 -29.90 -10.59 0.84
N MET A 537 -29.99 -11.18 -0.36
CA MET A 537 -28.85 -11.81 -1.06
C MET A 537 -27.74 -10.81 -1.37
N ILE A 538 -28.09 -9.66 -1.96
CA ILE A 538 -27.14 -8.64 -2.42
C ILE A 538 -26.97 -7.46 -1.43
N ARG A 539 -27.12 -7.74 -0.14
CA ARG A 539 -27.00 -6.72 0.92
C ARG A 539 -25.54 -6.29 1.07
N ASN A 540 -25.26 -4.98 1.18
CA ASN A 540 -23.87 -4.47 1.22
C ASN A 540 -22.98 -5.09 2.31
N ASP A 541 -23.52 -5.48 3.46
CA ASP A 541 -22.77 -6.17 4.51
C ASP A 541 -22.39 -7.60 4.12
N ARG A 542 -23.24 -8.31 3.36
CA ARG A 542 -22.89 -9.61 2.79
C ARG A 542 -21.84 -9.47 1.69
N LEU A 543 -22.02 -8.51 0.78
CA LEU A 543 -21.04 -8.20 -0.25
C LEU A 543 -19.69 -7.78 0.36
N CYS A 544 -19.71 -6.97 1.42
CA CYS A 544 -18.53 -6.61 2.18
C CYS A 544 -17.86 -7.84 2.80
N LYS A 545 -18.61 -8.75 3.42
CA LYS A 545 -18.05 -9.98 3.98
C LYS A 545 -17.39 -10.84 2.90
N LEU A 546 -18.10 -11.11 1.80
CA LEU A 546 -17.58 -11.85 0.66
C LEU A 546 -16.29 -11.23 0.09
N SER A 547 -16.27 -9.90 -0.01
CA SER A 547 -15.10 -9.12 -0.43
C SER A 547 -13.93 -9.24 0.55
N MET A 548 -14.19 -9.25 1.86
CA MET A 548 -13.19 -9.46 2.91
C MET A 548 -12.65 -10.89 2.88
N ASP A 549 -13.50 -11.90 2.74
CA ASP A 549 -13.11 -13.32 2.70
C ASP A 549 -12.18 -13.62 1.52
N LYS A 550 -12.34 -12.87 0.41
CA LYS A 550 -11.45 -12.89 -0.76
C LYS A 550 -10.37 -11.82 -0.77
N MET A 551 -10.26 -11.03 0.29
CA MET A 551 -9.29 -9.94 0.43
C MET A 551 -9.31 -8.94 -0.74
N LEU A 552 -10.45 -8.74 -1.40
CA LEU A 552 -10.57 -7.84 -2.56
C LEU A 552 -10.21 -6.39 -2.23
N HIS A 553 -10.40 -5.99 -0.97
CA HIS A 553 -10.00 -4.69 -0.45
C HIS A 553 -8.48 -4.44 -0.48
N HIS A 554 -7.64 -5.48 -0.50
CA HIS A 554 -6.18 -5.34 -0.62
C HIS A 554 -5.73 -4.86 -2.00
N TYR A 555 -6.60 -5.01 -3.00
CA TYR A 555 -6.37 -4.50 -4.34
C TYR A 555 -6.84 -3.05 -4.48
N MET A 556 -7.42 -2.42 -3.45
CA MET A 556 -7.93 -1.06 -3.59
C MET A 556 -6.81 0.00 -3.55
N ILE A 557 -6.90 0.99 -4.42
CA ILE A 557 -6.07 2.20 -4.37
C ILE A 557 -6.97 3.41 -4.18
N TYR A 558 -6.55 4.28 -3.26
CA TYR A 558 -7.13 5.60 -3.07
C TYR A 558 -6.12 6.68 -3.49
N PRO A 559 -6.21 7.20 -4.73
CA PRO A 559 -5.23 8.12 -5.30
C PRO A 559 -4.99 9.35 -4.44
N ALA A 560 -6.03 9.93 -3.82
CA ALA A 560 -5.89 11.15 -3.03
C ALA A 560 -4.92 11.01 -1.83
N ASP A 561 -4.89 9.86 -1.16
CA ASP A 561 -3.95 9.60 -0.06
C ASP A 561 -2.53 9.35 -0.59
N PHE A 562 -2.43 8.57 -1.66
CA PHE A 562 -1.16 8.25 -2.31
C PHE A 562 -0.52 9.49 -2.92
N GLU A 563 -1.27 10.34 -3.60
CA GLU A 563 -0.81 11.60 -4.18
C GLU A 563 -0.17 12.46 -3.10
N GLN A 564 -0.85 12.68 -1.98
CA GLN A 564 -0.33 13.55 -0.92
C GLN A 564 0.97 13.03 -0.32
N ARG A 565 1.07 11.72 -0.07
CA ARG A 565 2.20 11.10 0.63
C ARG A 565 2.44 9.66 0.15
N PRO A 566 3.02 9.45 -1.05
CA PRO A 566 3.11 8.12 -1.65
C PRO A 566 3.93 7.19 -0.76
N PHE A 567 5.08 7.66 -0.25
CA PHE A 567 5.95 6.90 0.64
C PHE A 567 5.40 6.64 2.05
N ARG A 568 4.17 7.07 2.36
CA ARG A 568 3.46 6.61 3.56
C ARG A 568 2.58 5.40 3.29
N THR A 569 1.90 5.36 2.17
CA THR A 569 0.95 4.30 1.82
C THR A 569 1.57 3.23 0.93
N TRP A 570 2.72 3.51 0.34
CA TRP A 570 3.44 2.62 -0.55
C TRP A 570 4.94 2.92 -0.54
N ILE A 571 5.77 1.89 -0.42
CA ILE A 571 7.22 1.98 -0.70
C ILE A 571 7.64 0.71 -1.44
N PRO A 572 8.72 0.73 -2.24
CA PRO A 572 9.21 -0.45 -2.95
C PRO A 572 9.54 -1.63 -2.02
N SER A 573 9.62 -2.84 -2.58
CA SER A 573 10.03 -4.06 -1.86
C SER A 573 11.29 -3.89 -0.99
N CYS A 574 11.35 -4.60 0.13
CA CYS A 574 12.52 -4.72 1.01
C CYS A 574 13.01 -3.37 1.57
N MET A 575 12.10 -2.42 1.74
CA MET A 575 12.40 -1.05 2.17
C MET A 575 11.92 -0.75 3.59
N GLY A 576 12.73 -1.04 4.60
CA GLY A 576 12.46 -0.60 5.97
C GLY A 576 11.10 -1.10 6.52
N ARG A 577 10.33 -0.20 7.14
CA ARG A 577 9.07 -0.53 7.83
C ARG A 577 7.91 -0.73 6.87
N THR A 578 6.88 -1.46 7.29
CA THR A 578 5.62 -1.56 6.54
C THR A 578 4.96 -0.18 6.36
N PRO A 579 4.45 0.16 5.16
CA PRO A 579 3.65 1.37 4.96
C PRO A 579 2.39 1.43 5.84
N ASP A 580 1.92 2.65 6.09
CA ASP A 580 0.66 2.93 6.77
C ASP A 580 -0.53 2.40 5.94
N ALA A 581 -1.42 1.64 6.56
CA ALA A 581 -2.67 1.24 5.92
C ALA A 581 -3.63 2.43 5.72
N VAL A 582 -4.37 2.39 4.61
CA VAL A 582 -5.43 3.36 4.26
C VAL A 582 -6.75 2.93 4.88
N ILE A 583 -7.50 3.85 5.47
CA ILE A 583 -8.78 3.54 6.11
C ILE A 583 -9.90 3.63 5.07
N ALA A 584 -10.42 2.49 4.63
CA ALA A 584 -11.55 2.40 3.71
C ALA A 584 -12.88 2.28 4.44
N HIS A 585 -13.94 2.91 3.94
CA HIS A 585 -15.28 2.74 4.48
C HIS A 585 -15.90 1.40 4.05
N LEU A 586 -16.80 0.84 4.88
CA LEU A 586 -17.56 -0.39 4.57
C LEU A 586 -18.15 -0.38 3.16
N LYS A 587 -18.73 0.77 2.77
CA LYS A 587 -19.33 0.92 1.45
C LYS A 587 -18.32 0.58 0.35
N TRP A 588 -17.09 1.10 0.45
CA TRP A 588 -16.05 0.87 -0.56
C TRP A 588 -15.68 -0.61 -0.68
N ILE A 589 -15.75 -1.37 0.41
CA ILE A 589 -15.44 -2.81 0.42
C ILE A 589 -16.55 -3.62 -0.28
N ALA A 590 -17.80 -3.18 -0.20
CA ALA A 590 -18.88 -3.75 -1.00
C ALA A 590 -18.74 -3.33 -2.48
N ASP A 591 -18.55 -2.02 -2.72
CA ASP A 591 -18.44 -1.43 -4.05
C ASP A 591 -17.31 -2.09 -4.87
N VAL A 592 -16.19 -2.48 -4.25
CA VAL A 592 -15.07 -3.13 -4.97
C VAL A 592 -15.42 -4.52 -5.50
N LEU A 593 -16.30 -5.27 -4.82
CA LEU A 593 -16.79 -6.55 -5.32
C LEU A 593 -17.68 -6.33 -6.55
N GLU A 594 -18.59 -5.36 -6.46
CA GLU A 594 -19.50 -4.98 -7.55
C GLU A 594 -18.69 -4.48 -8.75
N SER A 595 -17.77 -3.55 -8.54
CA SER A 595 -16.93 -3.02 -9.61
C SER A 595 -16.03 -4.09 -10.23
N THR A 596 -15.53 -5.05 -9.44
CA THR A 596 -14.78 -6.19 -9.98
C THR A 596 -15.67 -7.03 -10.89
N CYS A 597 -16.91 -7.35 -10.48
CA CYS A 597 -17.88 -8.02 -11.36
C CYS A 597 -18.11 -7.20 -12.64
N GLY A 598 -18.31 -5.88 -12.50
CA GLY A 598 -18.44 -4.94 -13.62
C GLY A 598 -17.25 -4.98 -14.59
N ALA A 599 -16.02 -5.03 -14.07
CA ALA A 599 -14.81 -5.13 -14.89
C ALA A 599 -14.78 -6.41 -15.73
N TYR A 600 -15.15 -7.55 -15.15
CA TYR A 600 -15.19 -8.82 -15.89
C TYR A 600 -16.29 -8.84 -16.94
N ILE A 601 -17.45 -8.25 -16.66
CA ILE A 601 -18.54 -8.11 -17.63
C ILE A 601 -18.11 -7.22 -18.80
N GLU A 602 -17.55 -6.05 -18.51
CA GLU A 602 -17.05 -5.13 -19.53
C GLU A 602 -15.91 -5.74 -20.36
N GLY A 603 -15.05 -6.54 -19.71
CA GLY A 603 -13.87 -7.13 -20.34
C GLY A 603 -14.14 -8.37 -21.18
N ALA A 604 -15.08 -9.23 -20.78
CA ALA A 604 -15.31 -10.54 -21.41
C ALA A 604 -16.76 -11.05 -21.31
N GLY A 605 -17.73 -10.18 -21.01
CA GLY A 605 -19.16 -10.49 -21.00
C GLY A 605 -19.66 -11.24 -19.75
N GLU A 606 -20.91 -11.68 -19.81
CA GLU A 606 -21.61 -12.28 -18.65
C GLU A 606 -20.92 -13.53 -18.10
N VAL A 607 -20.34 -14.37 -18.96
CA VAL A 607 -19.63 -15.60 -18.54
C VAL A 607 -18.47 -15.26 -17.62
N ALA A 608 -17.75 -14.17 -17.90
CA ALA A 608 -16.68 -13.70 -17.06
C ALA A 608 -17.21 -13.08 -15.75
N GLY A 609 -18.34 -12.37 -15.82
CA GLY A 609 -19.06 -11.90 -14.62
C GLY A 609 -19.44 -13.05 -13.68
N ARG A 610 -20.01 -14.15 -14.20
CA ARG A 610 -20.36 -15.34 -13.41
C ARG A 610 -19.13 -16.03 -12.80
N ALA A 611 -17.99 -16.05 -13.48
CA ALA A 611 -16.75 -16.60 -12.92
C ALA A 611 -16.28 -15.85 -11.65
N VAL A 612 -16.50 -14.53 -11.56
CA VAL A 612 -16.23 -13.77 -10.33
C VAL A 612 -17.17 -14.21 -9.21
N LEU A 613 -18.44 -14.44 -9.52
CA LEU A 613 -19.44 -14.89 -8.54
C LEU A 613 -19.11 -16.29 -8.02
N GLU A 614 -18.71 -17.21 -8.90
CA GLU A 614 -18.22 -18.54 -8.54
C GLU A 614 -16.97 -18.45 -7.65
N TYR A 615 -15.97 -17.65 -8.04
CA TYR A 615 -14.76 -17.41 -7.25
C TYR A 615 -15.11 -16.98 -5.82
N VAL A 616 -16.00 -16.00 -5.69
CA VAL A 616 -16.42 -15.42 -4.40
C VAL A 616 -17.32 -16.37 -3.59
N ALA A 617 -18.12 -17.19 -4.25
CA ALA A 617 -18.99 -18.18 -3.60
C ALA A 617 -18.19 -19.35 -3.00
N CYS A 618 -17.10 -19.79 -3.63
CA CYS A 618 -16.25 -20.88 -3.13
C CYS A 618 -15.63 -20.62 -1.74
N SER A 619 -15.62 -19.39 -1.23
CA SER A 619 -15.13 -19.05 0.12
C SER A 619 -16.14 -19.28 1.25
N VAL A 620 -17.41 -19.56 0.92
CA VAL A 620 -18.44 -19.76 1.93
C VAL A 620 -19.12 -21.09 1.65
N GLU A 621 -18.78 -22.12 2.43
CA GLU A 621 -19.24 -23.51 2.24
C GLU A 621 -20.77 -23.65 2.18
N ASN A 622 -21.55 -22.63 2.57
CA ASN A 622 -23.01 -22.68 2.59
C ASN A 622 -23.72 -21.35 2.31
N LEU A 623 -23.29 -20.58 1.31
CA LEU A 623 -24.18 -19.55 0.74
C LEU A 623 -24.96 -20.14 -0.44
N PRO A 624 -26.29 -20.33 -0.33
CA PRO A 624 -27.12 -20.63 -1.49
C PRO A 624 -27.33 -19.34 -2.31
N ILE A 625 -26.23 -18.74 -2.77
CA ILE A 625 -26.26 -17.49 -3.54
C ILE A 625 -26.04 -17.76 -5.03
N PHE A 626 -25.56 -18.94 -5.44
CA PHE A 626 -25.51 -19.37 -6.85
C PHE A 626 -25.79 -20.86 -7.00
#